data_AF-A0A9E3N6S1-F1
#
_entry.id   AF-A0A9E3N6S1-F1
#
_cell.length_a   1.000
_cell.length_b   1.000
_cell.length_c   1.000
_cell.angle_alpha   90.00
_cell.angle_beta   90.00
_cell.angle_gamma   90.00
#
_symmetry.space_group_name_H-M   'P 1'
#
loop_
_entity.id
_entity.type
_entity.pdbx_description
1 polymer ?
#
loop_
_entity_poly.entity_id
_entity_poly.type
_entity_poly.pdbx_seq_one_letter_code
_entity_poly.pdbx_strand_id
1 'polypeptide(L)'
;MIKPLTAALLSAGFLTFGLLAARAPAADTAAAPALPLAHPALPANAGALLAAASPASAASVRAWAYAPVQKPTLPAVRQAAWVMTPVDAFILSRLEAKGLAPSPDADRATFIRRATLDAWGLIPTPEEVKAFVDDKSPKAWDKLVDRLLASPRYGERQGRRWLDLTRYADSDGYNADGTRPNIWRYRDYVIASFNQDKPFDRFVREQVAGDELWPDRNEALVATGFLRNFPDEINARDLNLKKQEVANDLTDTVSSVFLGTTLGCAQCHDHKFDKISQKEYYQFQAFFVNASWNDDVKAVEGPARAEWLVKQAKWEEATRDIRAQQEALLKPVIEKLETDRLSGFVPDTRASITRPEAERDAY
;
A
#
# COMPACT_ATOMS: atom_id res chain seq x y z
N MET A 1 -18.65 31.13 31.84
CA MET A 1 -20.12 31.02 31.79
C MET A 1 -20.47 29.66 31.24
N ILE A 2 -20.96 28.79 32.11
CA ILE A 2 -21.38 27.42 31.82
C ILE A 2 -22.89 27.47 31.57
N LYS A 3 -23.37 26.89 30.47
CA LYS A 3 -24.72 26.29 30.41
C LYS A 3 -24.76 25.11 29.44
N PRO A 4 -25.41 23.98 29.83
CA PRO A 4 -25.38 22.69 29.14
C PRO A 4 -26.66 22.42 28.32
N LEU A 5 -26.64 21.42 27.43
CA LEU A 5 -27.83 20.69 26.93
C LEU A 5 -27.36 19.33 26.39
N THR A 6 -27.53 18.25 27.16
CA THR A 6 -28.66 17.28 27.19
C THR A 6 -28.46 16.09 26.27
N ALA A 7 -28.31 14.93 26.92
CA ALA A 7 -28.32 13.59 26.37
C ALA A 7 -29.70 13.22 25.82
N ALA A 8 -29.72 12.44 24.73
CA ALA A 8 -30.86 11.64 24.31
C ALA A 8 -30.41 10.19 24.21
N LEU A 9 -31.00 9.35 25.07
CA LEU A 9 -30.94 7.89 25.00
C LEU A 9 -31.68 7.41 23.76
N LEU A 10 -31.07 6.53 22.98
CA LEU A 10 -31.77 5.62 22.09
C LEU A 10 -31.22 4.21 22.28
N SER A 11 -32.04 3.44 22.98
CA SER A 11 -31.94 2.01 23.22
C SER A 11 -32.26 1.25 21.94
N ALA A 12 -31.37 0.38 21.48
CA ALA A 12 -31.73 -0.69 20.54
C ALA A 12 -30.74 -1.88 20.64
N GLY A 13 -31.19 -2.91 21.37
CA GLY A 13 -30.98 -4.33 21.12
C GLY A 13 -29.61 -4.83 20.67
N PHE A 14 -28.79 -5.25 21.66
CA PHE A 14 -27.78 -6.29 21.45
C PHE A 14 -28.48 -7.67 21.34
N LEU A 15 -28.27 -8.35 20.21
CA LEU A 15 -28.56 -9.78 20.06
C LEU A 15 -27.23 -10.53 20.06
N THR A 16 -26.87 -11.01 21.24
CA THR A 16 -25.70 -11.84 21.52
C THR A 16 -25.99 -13.27 21.06
N PHE A 17 -25.27 -13.78 20.06
CA PHE A 17 -25.16 -15.23 19.82
C PHE A 17 -23.99 -15.75 20.64
N GLY A 18 -24.30 -16.44 21.74
CA GLY A 18 -23.32 -17.17 22.53
C GLY A 18 -22.87 -18.43 21.79
N LEU A 19 -21.56 -18.59 21.60
CA LEU A 19 -20.96 -19.88 21.31
C LEU A 19 -20.20 -20.33 22.57
N LEU A 20 -20.74 -21.37 23.18
CA LEU A 20 -20.26 -21.99 24.42
C LEU A 20 -18.96 -22.75 24.13
N ALA A 21 -17.84 -22.29 24.67
CA ALA A 21 -16.60 -23.06 24.74
C ALA A 21 -16.66 -23.96 25.99
N ALA A 22 -16.82 -25.27 25.79
CA ALA A 22 -16.61 -26.27 26.82
C ALA A 22 -15.30 -27.03 26.51
N ARG A 23 -14.37 -26.99 27.47
CA ARG A 23 -13.09 -27.70 27.46
C ARG A 23 -13.11 -28.78 28.54
N ALA A 24 -12.88 -30.03 28.15
CA ALA A 24 -12.49 -31.14 29.03
C ALA A 24 -11.87 -32.28 28.18
N PRO A 25 -11.13 -33.25 28.74
CA PRO A 25 -9.68 -33.39 28.58
C PRO A 25 -9.24 -34.57 27.70
N ALA A 26 -7.92 -34.64 27.49
CA ALA A 26 -7.21 -35.68 26.74
C ALA A 26 -7.44 -37.09 27.30
N ALA A 27 -7.67 -38.04 26.39
CA ALA A 27 -7.43 -39.47 26.61
C ALA A 27 -6.92 -40.08 25.30
N ASP A 28 -5.91 -40.93 25.47
CA ASP A 28 -5.01 -41.46 24.48
C ASP A 28 -5.53 -42.76 23.86
N THR A 29 -4.97 -43.12 22.70
CA THR A 29 -4.94 -44.45 22.05
C THR A 29 -6.22 -45.09 21.50
N ALA A 30 -6.29 -45.24 20.17
CA ALA A 30 -6.35 -46.53 19.46
C ALA A 30 -6.71 -46.33 17.97
N ALA A 31 -5.88 -46.87 17.08
CA ALA A 31 -6.10 -46.87 15.63
C ALA A 31 -7.18 -47.90 15.21
N ALA A 32 -8.06 -47.53 14.28
CA ALA A 32 -8.94 -48.42 13.50
C ALA A 32 -9.43 -47.69 12.21
N PRO A 33 -9.89 -48.38 11.15
CA PRO A 33 -9.31 -48.33 9.81
C PRO A 33 -10.07 -47.49 8.76
N ALA A 34 -9.37 -47.19 7.66
CA ALA A 34 -9.89 -46.45 6.51
C ALA A 34 -10.89 -47.28 5.66
N LEU A 35 -12.02 -46.68 5.30
CA LEU A 35 -12.95 -47.17 4.27
C LEU A 35 -12.58 -46.60 2.89
N PRO A 36 -12.65 -47.37 1.80
CA PRO A 36 -12.33 -46.88 0.47
C PRO A 36 -13.55 -46.20 -0.16
N LEU A 37 -13.42 -44.92 -0.51
CA LEU A 37 -14.36 -44.24 -1.41
C LEU A 37 -13.92 -44.47 -2.85
N ALA A 38 -14.65 -45.34 -3.56
CA ALA A 38 -14.51 -45.51 -5.00
C ALA A 38 -15.23 -44.36 -5.74
N HIS A 39 -14.48 -43.58 -6.53
CA HIS A 39 -15.05 -42.65 -7.50
C HIS A 39 -15.27 -43.36 -8.85
N PRO A 40 -16.38 -43.08 -9.57
CA PRO A 40 -16.59 -43.65 -10.90
C PRO A 40 -15.62 -43.03 -11.91
N ALA A 41 -15.04 -43.87 -12.76
CA ALA A 41 -14.10 -43.48 -13.80
C ALA A 41 -14.75 -42.55 -14.84
N LEU A 42 -14.06 -41.45 -15.15
CA LEU A 42 -14.40 -40.54 -16.24
C LEU A 42 -14.19 -41.23 -17.61
N PRO A 43 -15.04 -40.98 -18.62
CA PRO A 43 -14.91 -41.59 -19.94
C PRO A 43 -13.63 -41.14 -20.65
N ALA A 44 -12.97 -42.08 -21.32
CA ALA A 44 -11.61 -42.01 -21.86
C ALA A 44 -11.37 -40.99 -23.01
N ASN A 45 -12.31 -40.11 -23.33
CA ASN A 45 -12.21 -39.18 -24.47
C ASN A 45 -12.21 -37.68 -24.12
N ALA A 46 -12.02 -37.31 -22.85
CA ALA A 46 -11.82 -35.90 -22.46
C ALA A 46 -10.41 -35.36 -22.79
N GLY A 47 -9.47 -36.19 -23.25
CA GLY A 47 -8.08 -35.80 -23.53
C GLY A 47 -7.82 -35.16 -24.91
N ALA A 48 -8.79 -35.16 -25.82
CA ALA A 48 -8.55 -34.79 -27.23
C ALA A 48 -8.79 -33.31 -27.57
N LEU A 49 -9.30 -32.48 -26.65
CA LEU A 49 -9.66 -31.07 -26.92
C LEU A 49 -8.66 -30.03 -26.40
N LEU A 50 -7.54 -30.44 -25.79
CA LEU A 50 -6.47 -29.55 -25.30
C LEU A 50 -5.17 -29.62 -26.12
N ALA A 51 -5.12 -30.42 -27.19
CA ALA A 51 -3.90 -30.69 -27.95
C ALA A 51 -3.60 -29.71 -29.11
N ALA A 52 -4.13 -28.48 -29.08
CA ALA A 52 -3.93 -27.49 -30.15
C ALA A 52 -3.24 -26.18 -29.70
N ALA A 53 -2.53 -26.20 -28.58
CA ALA A 53 -1.49 -25.22 -28.29
C ALA A 53 -0.26 -26.00 -27.84
N SER A 54 0.82 -25.97 -28.61
CA SER A 54 2.11 -26.44 -28.09
C SER A 54 2.36 -25.71 -26.77
N PRO A 55 2.49 -26.40 -25.63
CA PRO A 55 2.88 -25.72 -24.41
C PRO A 55 4.30 -25.22 -24.67
N ALA A 56 4.43 -23.90 -24.78
CA ALA A 56 5.73 -23.25 -24.66
C ALA A 56 6.38 -23.87 -23.41
N SER A 57 7.53 -24.53 -23.56
CA SER A 57 8.21 -25.17 -22.43
C SER A 57 8.40 -24.13 -21.33
N ALA A 58 8.33 -24.53 -20.06
CA ALA A 58 8.52 -23.60 -18.94
C ALA A 58 9.87 -22.84 -19.01
N ALA A 59 10.84 -23.32 -19.79
CA ALA A 59 12.06 -22.60 -20.13
C ALA A 59 11.86 -21.48 -21.17
N SER A 60 11.05 -21.72 -22.21
CA SER A 60 10.71 -20.71 -23.24
C SER A 60 9.81 -19.59 -22.69
N VAL A 61 8.91 -19.89 -21.75
CA VAL A 61 8.09 -18.88 -21.06
C VAL A 61 8.93 -18.02 -20.11
N ARG A 62 10.06 -18.51 -19.60
CA ARG A 62 10.94 -17.68 -18.75
C ARG A 62 11.80 -16.71 -19.56
N ALA A 63 12.10 -17.02 -20.81
CA ALA A 63 12.95 -16.15 -21.63
C ALA A 63 12.24 -14.89 -22.12
N TRP A 64 10.92 -14.91 -22.33
CA TRP A 64 10.20 -13.76 -22.91
C TRP A 64 10.12 -12.56 -21.95
N ALA A 65 9.93 -12.80 -20.65
CA ALA A 65 9.75 -11.74 -19.65
C ALA A 65 11.03 -10.92 -19.41
N TYR A 66 12.20 -11.52 -19.69
CA TYR A 66 13.51 -10.87 -19.60
C TYR A 66 14.11 -10.53 -20.96
N ALA A 67 13.38 -10.80 -22.06
CA ALA A 67 13.81 -10.41 -23.39
C ALA A 67 13.47 -8.93 -23.62
N PRO A 68 14.29 -8.19 -24.38
CA PRO A 68 13.95 -6.82 -24.79
C PRO A 68 12.60 -6.80 -25.53
N VAL A 69 11.73 -5.86 -25.16
CA VAL A 69 10.42 -5.68 -25.81
C VAL A 69 10.64 -5.28 -27.27
N GLN A 70 10.11 -6.08 -28.19
CA GLN A 70 10.13 -5.82 -29.62
C GLN A 70 8.77 -5.29 -30.07
N LYS A 71 8.75 -4.30 -30.98
CA LYS A 71 7.51 -3.80 -31.56
C LYS A 71 6.89 -4.88 -32.47
N PRO A 72 5.71 -5.44 -32.14
CA PRO A 72 5.12 -6.47 -32.96
C PRO A 72 4.55 -5.89 -34.26
N THR A 73 4.54 -6.70 -35.31
CA THR A 73 3.78 -6.40 -36.54
C THR A 73 2.29 -6.53 -36.26
N LEU A 74 1.50 -5.57 -36.71
CA LEU A 74 0.05 -5.62 -36.54
C LEU A 74 -0.56 -6.69 -37.44
N PRO A 75 -1.50 -7.51 -36.94
CA PRO A 75 -2.16 -8.51 -37.74
C PRO A 75 -3.08 -7.86 -38.77
N ALA A 76 -3.15 -8.45 -39.96
CA ALA A 76 -4.18 -8.09 -40.94
C ALA A 76 -5.56 -8.58 -40.46
N VAL A 77 -6.55 -7.70 -40.53
CA VAL A 77 -7.92 -7.97 -40.10
C VAL A 77 -8.89 -7.54 -41.21
N ARG A 78 -10.04 -8.22 -41.32
CA ARG A 78 -11.04 -7.92 -42.34
C ARG A 78 -11.83 -6.66 -42.00
N GLN A 79 -12.20 -6.48 -40.73
CA GLN A 79 -12.96 -5.32 -40.27
C GLN A 79 -12.04 -4.17 -39.83
N ALA A 80 -11.15 -3.71 -40.71
CA ALA A 80 -10.17 -2.67 -40.39
C ALA A 80 -10.78 -1.36 -39.86
N ALA A 81 -12.02 -1.03 -40.25
CA ALA A 81 -12.73 0.16 -39.78
C ALA A 81 -13.14 0.10 -38.29
N TRP A 82 -13.15 -1.08 -37.66
CA TRP A 82 -13.45 -1.24 -36.23
C TRP A 82 -12.21 -1.00 -35.35
N VAL A 83 -11.01 -1.04 -35.92
CA VAL A 83 -9.75 -0.89 -35.19
C VAL A 83 -9.52 0.59 -34.86
N MET A 84 -9.59 0.94 -33.57
CA MET A 84 -9.35 2.31 -33.08
C MET A 84 -7.90 2.49 -32.62
N THR A 85 -7.33 1.46 -32.01
CA THR A 85 -5.97 1.40 -31.52
C THR A 85 -5.25 0.15 -32.05
N PRO A 86 -3.91 0.13 -32.06
CA PRO A 86 -3.16 -1.06 -32.48
C PRO A 86 -3.51 -2.33 -31.69
N VAL A 87 -3.97 -2.21 -30.44
CA VAL A 87 -4.39 -3.33 -29.59
C VAL A 87 -5.64 -4.02 -30.16
N ASP A 88 -6.57 -3.24 -30.72
CA ASP A 88 -7.83 -3.74 -31.26
C ASP A 88 -7.61 -4.70 -32.43
N ALA A 89 -6.55 -4.49 -33.23
CA ALA A 89 -6.18 -5.40 -34.31
C ALA A 89 -5.83 -6.80 -33.79
N PHE A 90 -5.13 -6.90 -32.66
CA PHE A 90 -4.80 -8.19 -32.04
C PHE A 90 -6.04 -8.90 -31.50
N ILE A 91 -6.98 -8.15 -30.91
CA ILE A 91 -8.25 -8.70 -30.40
C ILE A 91 -9.11 -9.17 -31.58
N LEU A 92 -9.31 -8.30 -32.58
CA LEU A 92 -10.15 -8.57 -33.74
C LEU A 92 -9.62 -9.75 -34.57
N SER A 93 -8.31 -9.85 -34.76
CA SER A 93 -7.70 -11.00 -35.44
C SER A 93 -8.08 -12.33 -34.77
N ARG A 94 -8.08 -12.38 -33.43
CA ARG A 94 -8.50 -13.57 -32.66
C ARG A 94 -10.00 -13.84 -32.75
N LEU A 95 -10.83 -12.80 -32.76
CA LEU A 95 -12.29 -12.94 -32.94
C LEU A 95 -12.61 -13.47 -34.34
N GLU A 96 -12.03 -12.86 -35.37
CA GLU A 96 -12.23 -13.23 -36.77
C GLU A 96 -11.80 -14.67 -37.07
N ALA A 97 -10.66 -15.10 -36.51
CA ALA A 97 -10.19 -16.48 -36.64
C ALA A 97 -11.14 -17.50 -36.00
N LYS A 98 -11.93 -17.08 -35.00
CA LYS A 98 -12.95 -17.90 -34.35
C LYS A 98 -14.35 -17.72 -34.95
N GLY A 99 -14.49 -16.94 -36.02
CA GLY A 99 -15.80 -16.61 -36.60
C GLY A 99 -16.69 -15.76 -35.68
N LEU A 100 -16.11 -15.07 -34.71
CA LEU A 100 -16.82 -14.17 -33.79
C LEU A 100 -16.76 -12.74 -34.30
N ALA A 101 -17.83 -11.99 -34.07
CA ALA A 101 -17.88 -10.55 -34.28
C ALA A 101 -17.74 -9.81 -32.94
N PRO A 102 -17.20 -8.58 -32.92
CA PRO A 102 -17.26 -7.72 -31.75
C PRO A 102 -18.72 -7.50 -31.28
N SER A 103 -18.90 -7.34 -29.98
CA SER A 103 -20.21 -6.92 -29.44
C SER A 103 -20.55 -5.50 -29.91
N PRO A 104 -21.85 -5.19 -30.10
CA PRO A 104 -22.26 -3.83 -30.39
C PRO A 104 -21.90 -2.89 -29.24
N ASP A 105 -21.73 -1.61 -29.55
CA ASP A 105 -21.50 -0.57 -28.55
C ASP A 105 -22.65 -0.51 -27.55
N ALA A 106 -22.31 -0.18 -26.29
CA ALA A 106 -23.30 0.09 -25.27
C ALA A 106 -24.12 1.34 -25.64
N ASP A 107 -25.41 1.36 -25.27
CA ASP A 107 -26.19 2.58 -25.37
C ASP A 107 -25.62 3.68 -24.44
N ARG A 108 -25.93 4.93 -24.73
CA ARG A 108 -25.34 6.09 -24.04
C ARG A 108 -25.63 6.09 -22.54
N ALA A 109 -26.82 5.64 -22.11
CA ALA A 109 -27.19 5.60 -20.69
C ALA A 109 -26.38 4.51 -19.96
N THR A 110 -26.23 3.34 -20.58
CA THR A 110 -25.34 2.28 -20.07
C THR A 110 -23.90 2.74 -20.00
N PHE A 111 -23.40 3.44 -21.03
CA PHE A 111 -22.02 3.90 -21.05
C PHE A 111 -21.71 4.89 -19.94
N ILE A 112 -22.47 5.99 -19.80
CA ILE A 112 -22.17 6.99 -18.76
C ILE A 112 -22.22 6.37 -17.36
N ARG A 113 -23.12 5.42 -17.13
CA ARG A 113 -23.17 4.68 -15.86
C ARG A 113 -21.88 3.91 -15.60
N ARG A 114 -21.38 3.15 -16.59
CA ARG A 114 -20.12 2.38 -16.46
C ARG A 114 -18.93 3.30 -16.32
N ALA A 115 -18.80 4.31 -17.19
CA ALA A 115 -17.70 5.26 -17.18
C ALA A 115 -17.59 6.01 -15.84
N THR A 116 -18.73 6.44 -15.27
CA THR A 116 -18.74 7.12 -13.96
C THR A 116 -18.40 6.17 -12.81
N LEU A 117 -18.88 4.91 -12.85
CA LEU A 117 -18.50 3.90 -11.87
C LEU A 117 -17.02 3.55 -11.94
N ASP A 118 -16.45 3.49 -13.13
CA ASP A 118 -15.03 3.20 -13.31
C ASP A 118 -14.17 4.38 -12.82
N ALA A 119 -14.51 5.60 -13.25
CA ALA A 119 -13.76 6.81 -12.96
C ALA A 119 -13.91 7.29 -11.51
N TRP A 120 -15.12 7.23 -10.94
CA TRP A 120 -15.43 7.80 -9.62
C TRP A 120 -15.85 6.75 -8.59
N GLY A 121 -16.22 5.54 -9.01
CA GLY A 121 -16.82 4.54 -8.10
C GLY A 121 -18.28 4.84 -7.73
N LEU A 122 -18.90 5.83 -8.37
CA LEU A 122 -20.27 6.30 -8.09
C LEU A 122 -21.11 6.31 -9.37
N ILE A 123 -22.42 6.16 -9.24
CA ILE A 123 -23.34 6.31 -10.37
C ILE A 123 -23.57 7.80 -10.68
N PRO A 124 -23.81 8.16 -11.95
CA PRO A 124 -24.16 9.54 -12.33
C PRO A 124 -25.57 9.90 -11.84
N THR A 125 -25.82 11.20 -11.67
CA THR A 125 -27.16 11.74 -11.43
C THR A 125 -28.07 11.61 -12.66
N PRO A 126 -29.40 11.55 -12.50
CA PRO A 126 -30.33 11.54 -13.64
C PRO A 126 -30.10 12.70 -14.63
N GLU A 127 -29.73 13.88 -14.12
CA GLU A 127 -29.47 15.09 -14.90
C GLU A 127 -28.20 14.93 -15.75
N GLU A 128 -27.12 14.38 -15.18
CA GLU A 128 -25.89 14.08 -15.93
C GLU A 128 -26.12 13.03 -17.02
N VAL A 129 -26.94 12.00 -16.72
CA VAL A 129 -27.34 10.99 -17.71
C VAL A 129 -28.10 11.66 -18.85
N LYS A 130 -29.12 12.46 -18.54
CA LYS A 130 -29.91 13.17 -19.54
C LYS A 130 -29.02 14.08 -20.40
N ALA A 131 -28.16 14.88 -19.78
CA ALA A 131 -27.25 15.78 -20.48
C ALA A 131 -26.35 15.04 -21.48
N PHE A 132 -25.78 13.89 -21.08
CA PHE A 132 -24.95 13.09 -21.98
C PHE A 132 -25.76 12.37 -23.06
N VAL A 133 -26.92 11.80 -22.73
CA VAL A 133 -27.77 11.10 -23.71
C VAL A 133 -28.28 12.05 -24.80
N ASP A 134 -28.60 13.28 -24.42
CA ASP A 134 -29.14 14.31 -25.31
C ASP A 134 -28.05 15.06 -26.09
N ASP A 135 -26.78 15.06 -25.65
CA ASP A 135 -25.68 15.69 -26.39
C ASP A 135 -25.37 14.92 -27.70
N LYS A 136 -25.88 15.44 -28.83
CA LYS A 136 -25.62 14.90 -30.17
C LYS A 136 -24.37 15.45 -30.84
N SER A 137 -23.59 16.28 -30.14
CA SER A 137 -22.35 16.80 -30.70
C SER A 137 -21.35 15.66 -30.96
N PRO A 138 -20.50 15.78 -31.99
CA PRO A 138 -19.47 14.78 -32.26
C PRO A 138 -18.44 14.65 -31.11
N LYS A 139 -18.39 15.63 -30.21
CA LYS A 139 -17.48 15.68 -29.04
C LYS A 139 -18.13 15.24 -27.73
N ALA A 140 -19.34 14.69 -27.75
CA ALA A 140 -20.05 14.36 -26.51
C ALA A 140 -19.27 13.37 -25.62
N TRP A 141 -18.55 12.43 -26.25
CA TRP A 141 -17.70 11.45 -25.56
C TRP A 141 -16.49 12.11 -24.92
N ASP A 142 -15.75 12.92 -25.68
CA ASP A 142 -14.57 13.65 -25.18
C ASP A 142 -14.96 14.54 -23.99
N LYS A 143 -16.04 15.32 -24.12
CA LYS A 143 -16.56 16.16 -23.04
C LYS A 143 -16.92 15.35 -21.79
N LEU A 144 -17.48 14.15 -21.95
CA LEU A 144 -17.79 13.28 -20.82
C LEU A 144 -16.50 12.81 -20.15
N VAL A 145 -15.52 12.32 -20.92
CA VAL A 145 -14.23 11.85 -20.39
C VAL A 145 -13.48 12.99 -19.69
N ASP A 146 -13.35 14.15 -20.33
CA ASP A 146 -12.71 15.34 -19.77
C ASP A 146 -13.35 15.73 -18.43
N ARG A 147 -14.68 15.73 -18.35
CA ARG A 147 -15.42 16.02 -17.12
C ARG A 147 -15.16 14.98 -16.03
N LEU A 148 -15.10 13.69 -16.40
CA LEU A 148 -14.83 12.61 -15.45
C LEU A 148 -13.41 12.71 -14.89
N LEU A 149 -12.41 12.96 -15.74
CA LEU A 149 -11.00 13.06 -15.37
C LEU A 149 -10.69 14.35 -14.61
N ALA A 150 -11.34 15.47 -14.94
CA ALA A 150 -11.14 16.76 -14.24
C ALA A 150 -11.79 16.82 -12.85
N SER A 151 -12.61 15.82 -12.48
CA SER A 151 -13.28 15.77 -11.18
C SER A 151 -12.32 15.29 -10.09
N PRO A 152 -12.31 15.90 -8.89
CA PRO A 152 -11.46 15.46 -7.78
C PRO A 152 -11.71 14.00 -7.36
N ARG A 153 -12.92 13.49 -7.65
CA ARG A 153 -13.32 12.10 -7.42
C ARG A 153 -12.48 11.09 -8.21
N TYR A 154 -11.90 11.51 -9.33
CA TYR A 154 -11.00 10.67 -10.10
C TYR A 154 -9.77 10.31 -9.26
N GLY A 155 -9.08 11.31 -8.70
CA GLY A 155 -7.93 11.10 -7.82
C GLY A 155 -8.29 10.34 -6.54
N GLU A 156 -9.48 10.56 -5.96
CA GLU A 156 -9.96 9.76 -4.81
C GLU A 156 -10.10 8.27 -5.18
N ARG A 157 -10.73 7.98 -6.33
CA ARG A 157 -10.97 6.61 -6.82
C ARG A 157 -9.67 5.90 -7.17
N GLN A 158 -8.77 6.57 -7.88
CA GLN A 158 -7.48 6.02 -8.30
C GLN A 158 -6.51 5.92 -7.13
N GLY A 159 -6.49 6.94 -6.26
CA GLY A 159 -5.69 6.98 -5.06
C GLY A 159 -5.99 5.80 -4.13
N ARG A 160 -7.26 5.41 -3.95
CA ARG A 160 -7.59 4.21 -3.18
C ARG A 160 -6.88 2.95 -3.69
N ARG A 161 -6.84 2.74 -5.02
CA ARG A 161 -6.14 1.56 -5.60
C ARG A 161 -4.64 1.63 -5.34
N TRP A 162 -4.05 2.82 -5.42
CA TRP A 162 -2.64 3.01 -5.11
C TRP A 162 -2.34 2.77 -3.64
N LEU A 163 -3.18 3.28 -2.74
CA LEU A 163 -3.01 3.14 -1.30
C LEU A 163 -3.13 1.69 -0.82
N ASP A 164 -3.92 0.85 -1.53
CA ASP A 164 -3.93 -0.60 -1.33
C ASP A 164 -2.54 -1.21 -1.63
N LEU A 165 -1.87 -0.78 -2.71
CA LEU A 165 -0.51 -1.24 -3.06
C LEU A 165 0.55 -0.78 -2.07
N THR A 166 0.37 0.42 -1.52
CA THR A 166 1.33 0.99 -0.55
C THR A 166 1.09 0.46 0.85
N ARG A 167 0.01 -0.30 1.06
CA ARG A 167 -0.43 -0.82 2.37
C ARG A 167 -0.65 0.30 3.38
N TYR A 168 -1.28 1.37 2.89
CA TYR A 168 -1.56 2.55 3.70
C TYR A 168 -2.41 2.17 4.93
N ALA A 169 -1.98 2.64 6.09
CA ALA A 169 -2.75 2.58 7.33
C ALA A 169 -2.53 3.88 8.12
N ASP A 170 -3.59 4.33 8.80
CA ASP A 170 -3.51 5.44 9.75
C ASP A 170 -2.82 5.04 11.08
N SER A 171 -2.41 3.77 11.20
CA SER A 171 -1.73 3.19 12.35
C SER A 171 -0.52 2.35 11.94
N ASP A 172 0.23 1.87 12.93
CA ASP A 172 1.42 1.05 12.73
C ASP A 172 1.13 -0.37 12.26
N GLY A 173 -0.11 -0.86 12.43
CA GLY A 173 -0.58 -2.10 11.80
C GLY A 173 0.00 -3.37 12.42
N TYR A 174 0.53 -3.29 13.64
CA TYR A 174 1.09 -4.41 14.40
C TYR A 174 0.68 -4.34 15.89
N ASN A 175 1.20 -5.19 16.79
CA ASN A 175 0.54 -5.44 18.10
C ASN A 175 0.37 -4.19 19.00
N ALA A 176 1.37 -3.32 19.13
CA ALA A 176 1.20 -2.09 19.90
C ALA A 176 0.29 -1.06 19.21
N ASP A 177 0.15 -1.17 17.89
CA ASP A 177 -0.69 -0.38 16.98
C ASP A 177 -0.77 1.12 17.33
N GLY A 178 0.34 1.85 17.18
CA GLY A 178 0.37 3.29 17.34
C GLY A 178 -0.36 4.00 16.21
N THR A 179 -0.93 5.18 16.47
CA THR A 179 -1.46 6.04 15.40
C THR A 179 -0.34 6.77 14.68
N ARG A 180 -0.44 6.93 13.37
CA ARG A 180 0.48 7.72 12.53
C ARG A 180 -0.12 9.10 12.27
N PRO A 181 0.16 10.12 13.10
CA PRO A 181 -0.60 11.38 13.10
C PRO A 181 -0.51 12.19 11.80
N ASN A 182 0.54 11.98 11.00
CA ASN A 182 0.81 12.76 9.78
C ASN A 182 0.70 11.96 8.48
N ILE A 183 0.37 10.66 8.52
CA ILE A 183 0.40 9.81 7.31
C ILE A 183 -0.68 10.18 6.30
N TRP A 184 -1.79 10.78 6.74
CA TRP A 184 -2.83 11.31 5.85
C TRP A 184 -2.31 12.29 4.79
N ARG A 185 -1.17 12.95 5.04
CA ARG A 185 -0.51 13.81 4.05
C ARG A 185 -0.05 13.02 2.83
N TYR A 186 0.42 11.79 3.03
CA TYR A 186 0.80 10.89 1.94
C TYR A 186 -0.43 10.45 1.13
N ARG A 187 -1.54 10.11 1.79
CA ARG A 187 -2.83 9.85 1.11
C ARG A 187 -3.24 11.02 0.22
N ASP A 188 -3.21 12.23 0.78
CA ASP A 188 -3.61 13.43 0.06
C ASP A 188 -2.65 13.75 -1.09
N TYR A 189 -1.34 13.50 -0.92
CA TYR A 189 -0.34 13.57 -1.99
C TYR A 189 -0.65 12.61 -3.15
N VAL A 190 -1.02 11.36 -2.86
CA VAL A 190 -1.38 10.38 -3.88
C VAL A 190 -2.61 10.84 -4.66
N ILE A 191 -3.66 11.27 -3.95
CA ILE A 191 -4.90 11.78 -4.56
C ILE A 191 -4.61 13.00 -5.44
N ALA A 192 -3.81 13.94 -4.94
CA ALA A 192 -3.41 15.13 -5.68
C ALA A 192 -2.59 14.78 -6.93
N SER A 193 -1.69 13.79 -6.84
CA SER A 193 -0.85 13.36 -7.97
C SER A 193 -1.69 12.81 -9.13
N PHE A 194 -2.74 12.04 -8.85
CA PHE A 194 -3.67 11.59 -9.89
C PHE A 194 -4.50 12.73 -10.48
N ASN A 195 -5.03 13.64 -9.65
CA ASN A 195 -5.84 14.77 -10.12
C ASN A 195 -5.05 15.78 -10.94
N GLN A 196 -3.72 15.87 -10.74
CA GLN A 196 -2.83 16.76 -11.48
C GLN A 196 -2.21 16.09 -12.72
N ASP A 197 -2.58 14.84 -13.02
CA ASP A 197 -1.97 14.05 -14.09
C ASP A 197 -0.43 14.02 -13.99
N LYS A 198 0.08 13.78 -12.78
CA LYS A 198 1.51 13.79 -12.52
C LYS A 198 2.20 12.71 -13.38
N PRO A 199 3.29 13.06 -14.11
CA PRO A 199 4.06 12.08 -14.86
C PRO A 199 4.47 10.90 -13.99
N PHE A 200 4.26 9.68 -14.49
CA PHE A 200 4.48 8.48 -13.69
C PHE A 200 5.93 8.34 -13.23
N ASP A 201 6.91 8.72 -14.07
CA ASP A 201 8.32 8.70 -13.70
C ASP A 201 8.64 9.65 -12.53
N ARG A 202 8.00 10.82 -12.50
CA ARG A 202 8.10 11.77 -11.38
C ARG A 202 7.47 11.17 -10.12
N PHE A 203 6.28 10.62 -10.24
CA PHE A 203 5.54 10.01 -9.14
C PHE A 203 6.30 8.84 -8.48
N VAL A 204 6.99 8.01 -9.27
CA VAL A 204 7.86 6.94 -8.77
C VAL A 204 9.07 7.52 -8.03
N ARG A 205 9.81 8.45 -8.65
CA ARG A 205 11.03 9.03 -8.04
C ARG A 205 10.75 9.74 -6.72
N GLU A 206 9.66 10.48 -6.64
CA GLU A 206 9.26 11.17 -5.41
C GLU A 206 8.95 10.19 -4.27
N GLN A 207 8.45 8.99 -4.57
CA GLN A 207 8.10 7.99 -3.54
C GLN A 207 9.29 7.15 -3.08
N VAL A 208 10.24 6.85 -3.98
CA VAL A 208 11.39 5.98 -3.66
C VAL A 208 12.59 6.76 -3.12
N ALA A 209 12.77 8.01 -3.55
CA ALA A 209 13.96 8.81 -3.23
C ALA A 209 13.67 10.32 -3.19
N GLY A 210 12.47 10.70 -2.74
CA GLY A 210 12.06 12.11 -2.75
C GLY A 210 12.87 12.98 -1.80
N ASP A 211 13.27 12.43 -0.66
CA ASP A 211 14.15 13.03 0.33
C ASP A 211 15.59 13.22 -0.17
N GLU A 212 16.13 12.27 -0.95
CA GLU A 212 17.46 12.42 -1.53
C GLU A 212 17.49 13.35 -2.75
N LEU A 213 16.50 13.23 -3.65
CA LEU A 213 16.47 14.00 -4.89
C LEU A 213 16.00 15.44 -4.69
N TRP A 214 15.13 15.69 -3.71
CA TRP A 214 14.54 17.01 -3.44
C TRP A 214 14.34 17.26 -1.93
N PRO A 215 15.42 17.31 -1.12
CA PRO A 215 15.34 17.44 0.34
C PRO A 215 14.62 18.70 0.82
N ASP A 216 14.64 19.77 0.02
CA ASP A 216 14.00 21.05 0.34
C ASP A 216 12.53 21.14 -0.14
N ARG A 217 12.02 20.11 -0.81
CA ARG A 217 10.62 20.08 -1.28
C ARG A 217 9.75 19.24 -0.35
N ASN A 218 8.94 19.91 0.46
CA ASN A 218 7.96 19.27 1.35
C ASN A 218 7.09 18.20 0.66
N GLU A 219 6.66 18.44 -0.58
CA GLU A 219 5.88 17.46 -1.33
C GLU A 219 6.65 16.15 -1.60
N ALA A 220 7.95 16.23 -1.92
CA ALA A 220 8.80 15.06 -2.15
C ALA A 220 9.10 14.33 -0.83
N LEU A 221 9.27 15.07 0.27
CA LEU A 221 9.38 14.47 1.61
C LEU A 221 8.10 13.71 1.99
N VAL A 222 6.93 14.29 1.74
CA VAL A 222 5.64 13.63 1.97
C VAL A 222 5.50 12.39 1.09
N ALA A 223 5.89 12.46 -0.17
CA ALA A 223 5.84 11.34 -1.11
C ALA A 223 6.70 10.15 -0.67
N THR A 224 7.87 10.41 -0.07
CA THR A 224 8.76 9.39 0.51
C THR A 224 8.11 8.62 1.66
N GLY A 225 6.96 9.11 2.17
CA GLY A 225 6.06 8.35 3.04
C GLY A 225 5.62 6.99 2.48
N PHE A 226 5.78 6.72 1.18
CA PHE A 226 5.68 5.37 0.62
C PHE A 226 6.50 4.35 1.42
N LEU A 227 7.75 4.70 1.77
CA LEU A 227 8.71 3.88 2.52
C LEU A 227 8.42 3.84 4.03
N ARG A 228 7.30 4.41 4.50
CA ARG A 228 6.89 4.43 5.92
C ARG A 228 5.66 3.57 6.21
N ASN A 229 5.09 2.91 5.20
CA ASN A 229 3.85 2.15 5.34
C ASN A 229 4.06 0.67 5.76
N PHE A 230 5.26 0.27 6.17
CA PHE A 230 5.53 -1.06 6.72
C PHE A 230 4.83 -1.27 8.07
N PRO A 231 4.40 -2.49 8.45
CA PRO A 231 3.95 -2.76 9.81
C PRO A 231 5.08 -2.48 10.82
N ASP A 232 4.80 -1.75 11.90
CA ASP A 232 5.82 -1.40 12.90
C ASP A 232 5.45 -1.82 14.32
N GLU A 233 6.38 -2.48 15.01
CA GLU A 233 6.31 -2.74 16.45
C GLU A 233 7.13 -1.67 17.19
N ILE A 234 6.47 -0.58 17.59
CA ILE A 234 7.13 0.55 18.24
C ILE A 234 7.78 0.19 19.58
N ASN A 235 7.30 -0.87 20.24
CA ASN A 235 7.80 -1.32 21.55
C ASN A 235 8.72 -2.56 21.48
N ALA A 236 9.20 -2.91 20.29
CA ALA A 236 10.05 -4.08 20.06
C ALA A 236 11.28 -4.12 20.98
N ARG A 237 11.57 -5.30 21.53
CA ARG A 237 12.75 -5.55 22.39
C ARG A 237 13.94 -6.07 21.62
N ASP A 238 13.69 -6.70 20.47
CA ASP A 238 14.72 -7.08 19.51
C ASP A 238 14.75 -6.07 18.36
N LEU A 239 15.59 -5.05 18.50
CA LEU A 239 15.72 -4.00 17.48
C LEU A 239 16.44 -4.48 16.21
N ASN A 240 17.25 -5.55 16.31
CA ASN A 240 17.91 -6.13 15.14
C ASN A 240 16.90 -6.87 14.26
N LEU A 241 16.03 -7.66 14.89
CA LEU A 241 14.91 -8.30 14.19
C LEU A 241 14.00 -7.24 13.54
N LYS A 242 13.58 -6.22 14.31
CA LYS A 242 12.78 -5.11 13.78
C LYS A 242 13.43 -4.46 12.56
N LYS A 243 14.73 -4.13 12.63
CA LYS A 243 15.47 -3.55 11.50
C LYS A 243 15.43 -4.46 10.27
N GLN A 244 15.63 -5.77 10.46
CA GLN A 244 15.60 -6.74 9.37
C GLN A 244 14.19 -6.90 8.77
N GLU A 245 13.15 -6.94 9.59
CA GLU A 245 11.75 -7.03 9.14
C GLU A 245 11.37 -5.81 8.30
N VAL A 246 11.72 -4.60 8.75
CA VAL A 246 11.50 -3.37 7.99
C VAL A 246 12.28 -3.38 6.67
N ALA A 247 13.55 -3.80 6.68
CA ALA A 247 14.34 -3.89 5.45
C ALA A 247 13.76 -4.90 4.45
N ASN A 248 13.29 -6.07 4.91
CA ASN A 248 12.59 -7.05 4.07
C ASN A 248 11.31 -6.46 3.47
N ASP A 249 10.51 -5.80 4.31
CA ASP A 249 9.23 -5.22 3.92
C ASP A 249 9.40 -4.17 2.80
N LEU A 250 10.36 -3.26 2.94
CA LEU A 250 10.67 -2.26 1.92
C LEU A 250 11.14 -2.90 0.62
N THR A 251 12.01 -3.90 0.73
CA THR A 251 12.54 -4.66 -0.42
C THR A 251 11.41 -5.28 -1.22
N ASP A 252 10.51 -6.00 -0.54
CA ASP A 252 9.39 -6.72 -1.14
C ASP A 252 8.34 -5.78 -1.73
N THR A 253 8.10 -4.65 -1.06
CA THR A 253 7.08 -3.68 -1.48
C THR A 253 7.54 -2.88 -2.67
N VAL A 254 8.77 -2.34 -2.65
CA VAL A 254 9.31 -1.61 -3.79
C VAL A 254 9.36 -2.52 -5.01
N SER A 255 9.78 -3.78 -4.85
CA SER A 255 9.87 -4.70 -5.97
C SER A 255 8.50 -5.08 -6.55
N SER A 256 7.53 -5.37 -5.68
CA SER A 256 6.20 -5.77 -6.13
C SER A 256 5.45 -4.60 -6.79
N VAL A 257 5.54 -3.40 -6.22
CA VAL A 257 4.82 -2.22 -6.73
C VAL A 257 5.45 -1.65 -7.99
N PHE A 258 6.77 -1.48 -8.04
CA PHE A 258 7.43 -0.77 -9.14
C PHE A 258 8.09 -1.68 -10.18
N LEU A 259 8.59 -2.85 -9.76
CA LEU A 259 9.22 -3.81 -10.69
C LEU A 259 8.23 -4.89 -11.17
N GLY A 260 7.02 -4.94 -10.60
CA GLY A 260 6.03 -5.98 -10.88
C GLY A 260 6.55 -7.39 -10.56
N THR A 261 7.52 -7.50 -9.65
CA THR A 261 8.24 -8.75 -9.34
C THR A 261 8.20 -9.03 -7.84
N THR A 262 7.82 -10.26 -7.47
CA THR A 262 7.72 -10.68 -6.07
C THR A 262 9.06 -11.20 -5.56
N LEU A 263 9.95 -10.30 -5.14
CA LEU A 263 11.29 -10.67 -4.67
C LEU A 263 11.29 -11.47 -3.36
N GLY A 264 10.24 -11.41 -2.54
CA GLY A 264 10.22 -12.00 -1.19
C GLY A 264 10.56 -13.50 -1.12
N CYS A 265 10.28 -14.31 -2.15
CA CYS A 265 10.75 -15.71 -2.15
C CYS A 265 12.28 -15.83 -2.16
N ALA A 266 12.96 -14.85 -2.74
CA ALA A 266 14.42 -14.80 -2.84
C ALA A 266 15.10 -14.52 -1.48
N GLN A 267 14.34 -14.14 -0.45
CA GLN A 267 14.86 -13.85 0.89
C GLN A 267 15.60 -15.06 1.49
N CYS A 268 15.00 -16.25 1.41
CA CYS A 268 15.53 -17.46 2.08
C CYS A 268 16.29 -18.41 1.14
N HIS A 269 16.03 -18.35 -0.16
CA HIS A 269 16.61 -19.21 -1.18
C HIS A 269 16.51 -18.53 -2.54
N ASP A 270 17.21 -18.98 -3.58
CA ASP A 270 17.01 -18.44 -4.95
C ASP A 270 15.54 -18.52 -5.37
N HIS A 271 15.03 -17.48 -6.04
CA HIS A 271 13.61 -17.37 -6.36
C HIS A 271 13.12 -18.59 -7.16
N LYS A 272 11.96 -19.14 -6.76
CA LYS A 272 11.47 -20.45 -7.24
C LYS A 272 11.24 -20.51 -8.76
N PHE A 273 10.79 -19.41 -9.34
CA PHE A 273 10.35 -19.36 -10.74
C PHE A 273 11.23 -18.43 -11.58
N ASP A 274 11.42 -17.21 -11.10
CA ASP A 274 12.27 -16.18 -11.69
C ASP A 274 13.77 -16.42 -11.48
N LYS A 275 14.59 -15.91 -12.41
CA LYS A 275 16.06 -16.02 -12.35
C LYS A 275 16.64 -14.94 -11.45
N ILE A 276 16.32 -15.02 -10.17
CA ILE A 276 16.76 -14.04 -9.17
C ILE A 276 17.35 -14.83 -8.01
N SER A 277 18.64 -14.63 -7.78
CA SER A 277 19.35 -15.28 -6.69
C SER A 277 19.04 -14.63 -5.34
N GLN A 278 19.22 -15.39 -4.26
CA GLN A 278 19.18 -14.82 -2.91
C GLN A 278 20.21 -13.70 -2.73
N LYS A 279 21.37 -13.81 -3.39
CA LYS A 279 22.38 -12.75 -3.37
C LYS A 279 21.83 -11.44 -3.95
N GLU A 280 21.11 -11.50 -5.07
CA GLU A 280 20.50 -10.31 -5.69
C GLU A 280 19.40 -9.70 -4.83
N TYR A 281 18.64 -10.52 -4.08
CA TYR A 281 17.70 -10.02 -3.08
C TYR A 281 18.39 -9.11 -2.06
N TYR A 282 19.47 -9.58 -1.44
CA TYR A 282 20.20 -8.81 -0.44
C TYR A 282 20.99 -7.63 -1.03
N GLN A 283 21.40 -7.71 -2.30
CA GLN A 283 21.95 -6.55 -3.02
C GLN A 283 20.89 -5.46 -3.23
N PHE A 284 19.64 -5.85 -3.51
CA PHE A 284 18.53 -4.89 -3.61
C PHE A 284 18.13 -4.34 -2.23
N GLN A 285 18.11 -5.18 -1.19
CA GLN A 285 17.85 -4.73 0.17
C GLN A 285 18.87 -3.71 0.69
N ALA A 286 20.12 -3.77 0.21
CA ALA A 286 21.19 -2.86 0.62
C ALA A 286 20.88 -1.38 0.38
N PHE A 287 19.96 -1.05 -0.54
CA PHE A 287 19.48 0.33 -0.75
C PHE A 287 18.64 0.85 0.43
N PHE A 288 17.99 -0.04 1.20
CA PHE A 288 17.03 0.34 2.25
C PHE A 288 17.53 0.08 3.67
N VAL A 289 18.55 -0.78 3.85
CA VAL A 289 19.03 -1.19 5.19
C VAL A 289 19.58 -0.03 6.04
N ASN A 290 19.97 1.07 5.40
CA ASN A 290 20.49 2.28 6.04
C ASN A 290 19.46 3.41 6.08
N ALA A 291 18.20 3.15 5.73
CA ALA A 291 17.13 4.12 5.90
C ALA A 291 16.97 4.50 7.37
N SER A 292 16.84 5.79 7.64
CA SER A 292 16.62 6.34 8.97
C SER A 292 15.35 7.18 8.99
N TRP A 293 14.58 7.03 10.05
CA TRP A 293 13.28 7.67 10.20
C TRP A 293 13.45 8.99 10.94
N ASN A 294 13.39 10.10 10.21
CA ASN A 294 13.37 11.42 10.83
C ASN A 294 11.93 11.85 11.10
N ASP A 295 11.53 11.81 12.38
CA ASP A 295 10.23 12.29 12.87
C ASP A 295 10.33 13.68 13.51
N ASP A 296 11.47 14.35 13.38
CA ASP A 296 11.67 15.70 13.91
C ASP A 296 10.75 16.68 13.18
N VAL A 297 9.84 17.26 13.94
CA VAL A 297 9.01 18.36 13.45
C VAL A 297 9.80 19.65 13.63
N LYS A 298 10.26 20.24 12.52
CA LYS A 298 10.88 21.58 12.57
C LYS A 298 9.87 22.56 13.17
N ALA A 299 10.26 23.22 14.26
CA ALA A 299 9.43 24.24 14.89
C ALA A 299 9.14 25.37 13.89
N VAL A 300 7.92 25.90 13.92
CA VAL A 300 7.57 27.08 13.12
C VAL A 300 8.35 28.26 13.68
N GLU A 301 9.22 28.86 12.87
CA GLU A 301 9.98 30.06 13.22
C GLU A 301 9.12 31.33 13.09
N GLY A 302 9.52 32.41 13.77
CA GLY A 302 8.90 33.74 13.63
C GLY A 302 8.13 34.23 14.87
N PRO A 303 7.22 35.21 14.70
CA PRO A 303 6.60 35.93 15.83
C PRO A 303 5.85 35.02 16.81
N ALA A 304 5.14 34.01 16.30
CA ALA A 304 4.42 33.05 17.14
C ALA A 304 5.36 32.25 18.06
N ARG A 305 6.55 31.88 17.58
CA ARG A 305 7.57 31.20 18.38
C ARG A 305 8.16 32.13 19.43
N ALA A 306 8.45 33.38 19.06
CA ALA A 306 8.93 34.38 20.01
C ALA A 306 7.91 34.62 21.14
N GLU A 307 6.63 34.77 20.80
CA GLU A 307 5.55 34.87 21.79
C GLU A 307 5.43 33.63 22.67
N TRP A 308 5.52 32.44 22.08
CA TRP A 308 5.53 31.18 22.82
C TRP A 308 6.71 31.13 23.78
N LEU A 309 7.93 31.51 23.36
CA LEU A 309 9.12 31.51 24.21
C LEU A 309 8.97 32.45 25.41
N VAL A 310 8.36 33.62 25.23
CA VAL A 310 8.06 34.54 26.34
C VAL A 310 7.04 33.92 27.31
N LYS A 311 5.98 33.28 26.80
CA LYS A 311 4.98 32.58 27.64
C LYS A 311 5.59 31.38 28.36
N GLN A 312 6.41 30.61 27.66
CA GLN A 312 7.18 29.48 28.15
C GLN A 312 8.07 29.92 29.31
N ALA A 313 8.90 30.95 29.13
CA ALA A 313 9.80 31.46 30.18
C ALA A 313 9.03 31.92 31.43
N LYS A 314 7.89 32.59 31.26
CA LYS A 314 7.01 32.98 32.38
C LYS A 314 6.46 31.76 33.12
N TRP A 315 5.99 30.75 32.38
CA TRP A 315 5.50 29.50 32.98
C TRP A 315 6.64 28.75 33.68
N GLU A 316 7.81 28.68 33.06
CA GLU A 316 8.99 28.01 33.60
C GLU A 316 9.44 28.61 34.92
N GLU A 317 9.49 29.95 35.01
CA GLU A 317 9.83 30.66 36.24
C GLU A 317 8.73 30.47 37.30
N ALA A 318 7.46 30.68 36.94
CA ALA A 318 6.34 30.54 37.87
C ALA A 318 6.14 29.12 38.42
N THR A 319 6.60 28.10 37.67
CA THR A 319 6.49 26.69 38.06
C THR A 319 7.81 26.06 38.47
N ARG A 320 8.90 26.83 38.58
CA ARG A 320 10.26 26.31 38.85
C ARG A 320 10.29 25.39 40.06
N ASP A 321 9.77 25.84 41.19
CA ASP A 321 9.87 25.09 42.46
C ASP A 321 8.94 23.86 42.44
N ILE A 322 7.78 23.95 41.79
CA ILE A 322 6.86 22.81 41.60
C ILE A 322 7.50 21.75 40.71
N ARG A 323 8.14 22.15 39.60
CA ARG A 323 8.84 21.23 38.69
C ARG A 323 10.04 20.58 39.37
N ALA A 324 10.79 21.31 40.20
CA ALA A 324 11.87 20.74 41.00
C ALA A 324 11.35 19.69 42.01
N GLN A 325 10.21 19.94 42.66
CA GLN A 325 9.57 18.95 43.54
C GLN A 325 9.07 17.72 42.76
N GLN A 326 8.45 17.92 41.59
CA GLN A 326 8.03 16.83 40.71
C GLN A 326 9.22 16.00 40.24
N GLU A 327 10.31 16.63 39.81
CA GLU A 327 11.53 15.96 39.41
C GLU A 327 12.12 15.14 40.56
N ALA A 328 12.22 15.70 41.76
CA ALA A 328 12.71 14.98 42.94
C ALA A 328 11.88 13.73 43.27
N LEU A 329 10.57 13.79 43.06
CA LEU A 329 9.66 12.65 43.26
C LEU A 329 9.74 11.62 42.12
N LEU A 330 9.81 12.07 40.87
CA LEU A 330 9.73 11.21 39.68
C LEU A 330 11.06 10.61 39.28
N LYS A 331 12.18 11.32 39.48
CA LYS A 331 13.53 10.89 39.08
C LYS A 331 13.87 9.45 39.51
N PRO A 332 13.72 9.04 40.79
CA PRO A 332 14.06 7.66 41.18
C PRO A 332 13.17 6.62 40.49
N VAL A 333 11.91 6.98 40.20
CA VAL A 333 10.98 6.10 39.46
C VAL A 333 11.38 6.00 37.99
N ILE A 334 11.72 7.13 37.35
CA ILE A 334 12.17 7.18 35.96
C ILE A 334 13.47 6.41 35.78
N GLU A 335 14.48 6.64 36.63
CA GLU A 335 15.77 5.94 36.56
C GLU A 335 15.60 4.42 36.72
N LYS A 336 14.70 3.99 37.63
CA LYS A 336 14.35 2.58 37.78
C LYS A 336 13.68 2.05 36.52
N LEU A 337 12.67 2.75 35.99
CA LEU A 337 11.97 2.35 34.77
C LEU A 337 12.90 2.30 33.55
N GLU A 338 13.86 3.21 33.45
CA GLU A 338 14.86 3.21 32.38
C GLU A 338 15.80 2.01 32.50
N THR A 339 16.26 1.70 33.71
CA THR A 339 17.07 0.52 33.98
C THR A 339 16.31 -0.76 33.62
N ASP A 340 15.06 -0.88 34.07
CA ASP A 340 14.17 -2.00 33.75
C ASP A 340 13.93 -2.08 32.24
N ARG A 341 13.67 -0.94 31.57
CA ARG A 341 13.49 -0.87 30.12
C ARG A 341 14.73 -1.35 29.38
N LEU A 342 15.93 -0.90 29.78
CA LEU A 342 17.20 -1.29 29.18
C LEU A 342 17.50 -2.78 29.38
N SER A 343 17.10 -3.33 30.54
CA SER A 343 17.27 -4.76 30.84
C SER A 343 16.52 -5.68 29.87
N GLY A 344 15.43 -5.20 29.27
CA GLY A 344 14.63 -5.93 28.30
C GLY A 344 15.23 -6.02 26.89
N PHE A 345 16.26 -5.24 26.56
CA PHE A 345 16.95 -5.33 25.27
C PHE A 345 18.07 -6.38 25.29
N VAL A 346 18.30 -7.01 24.15
CA VAL A 346 19.44 -7.91 23.92
C VAL A 346 20.78 -7.18 24.13
N PRO A 347 21.86 -7.88 24.55
CA PRO A 347 23.11 -7.23 24.95
C PRO A 347 23.71 -6.26 23.93
N ASP A 348 23.79 -6.65 22.66
CA ASP A 348 24.38 -5.83 21.59
C ASP A 348 23.57 -4.56 21.35
N THR A 349 22.24 -4.68 21.32
CA THR A 349 21.31 -3.55 21.20
C THR A 349 21.42 -2.60 22.39
N ARG A 350 21.54 -3.14 23.61
CA ARG A 350 21.74 -2.32 24.82
C ARG A 350 23.04 -1.53 24.72
N ALA A 351 24.14 -2.19 24.34
CA ALA A 351 25.44 -1.55 24.16
C ALA A 351 25.38 -0.42 23.11
N SER A 352 24.63 -0.62 22.02
CA SER A 352 24.39 0.41 21.01
C SER A 352 23.59 1.60 21.55
N ILE A 353 22.47 1.34 22.25
CA ILE A 353 21.62 2.40 22.83
C ILE A 353 22.39 3.26 23.83
N THR A 354 23.21 2.65 24.68
CA THR A 354 23.96 3.35 25.74
C THR A 354 25.30 3.91 25.25
N ARG A 355 25.67 3.71 23.99
CA ARG A 355 26.94 4.19 23.44
C ARG A 355 26.95 5.73 23.44
N PRO A 356 27.97 6.37 24.04
CA PRO A 356 28.14 7.82 23.99
C PRO A 356 28.17 8.32 22.54
N GLU A 357 27.59 9.48 22.27
CA GLU A 357 27.49 10.02 20.91
C GLU A 357 28.85 10.13 20.20
N ALA A 358 29.90 10.52 20.95
CA ALA A 358 31.27 10.62 20.43
C ALA A 358 31.90 9.27 20.01
N GLU A 359 31.33 8.15 20.44
CA GLU A 359 31.80 6.79 20.12
C GLU A 359 30.95 6.11 19.04
N ARG A 360 29.85 6.74 18.61
CA ARG A 360 28.97 6.18 17.57
C ARG A 360 29.59 6.37 16.19
N ASP A 361 29.59 5.30 15.40
CA ASP A 361 29.93 5.27 13.99
C ASP A 361 28.71 4.93 13.14
N ALA A 362 28.82 5.12 11.83
CA ALA A 362 27.75 4.84 10.86
C ALA A 362 27.56 3.34 10.56
N TYR A 363 28.33 2.46 11.22
CA TYR A 363 28.44 1.03 10.91
C TYR A 363 28.16 0.13 12.10
#